data_AF-A0A3R7AP30-F1
#
_entry.id   AF-A0A3R7AP30-F1
#
_cell.length_a   1.000
_cell.length_b   1.000
_cell.length_c   1.000
_cell.angle_alpha   90.00
_cell.angle_beta   90.00
_cell.angle_gamma   90.00
#
_symmetry.space_group_name_H-M   'P 1'
#
loop_
_entity.id
_entity.type
_entity.pdbx_description
1 polymer ?
#
loop_
_entity_poly.entity_id
_entity_poly.type
_entity_poly.pdbx_seq_one_letter_code
_entity_poly.pdbx_strand_id
1 'polypeptide(L)'
;MKLSLSGRLIEIRYRYCEMSVPEFMEFAQKCGYEAVELRATQITDEVTLEEASKLRKLADDLGLEVSCITPPKISNDETGLQRLRRFGEIAAKPSRSGLET
;
A
#
# COMPACT_ATOMS: atom_id res chain seq x y z
N MET A 1 9.27 6.10 -16.54
CA MET A 1 9.61 4.85 -15.82
C MET A 1 9.63 5.20 -14.35
N LYS A 2 8.91 4.48 -13.47
CA LYS A 2 8.85 4.79 -12.04
C LYS A 2 9.71 3.85 -11.23
N LEU A 3 10.43 4.36 -10.23
CA LEU A 3 11.20 3.54 -9.29
C LEU A 3 10.36 3.24 -8.04
N SER A 4 10.22 1.95 -7.71
CA SER A 4 9.47 1.48 -6.53
C SER A 4 10.42 0.89 -5.49
N LEU A 5 10.24 1.26 -4.22
CA LEU A 5 10.97 0.67 -3.10
C LEU A 5 10.19 -0.51 -2.53
N SER A 6 10.84 -1.67 -2.44
CA SER A 6 10.22 -2.87 -1.89
C SER A 6 10.16 -2.82 -0.36
N GLY A 7 8.97 -3.05 0.20
CA GLY A 7 8.76 -3.22 1.64
C GLY A 7 9.53 -4.40 2.23
N ARG A 8 10.12 -5.28 1.41
CA ARG A 8 11.11 -6.28 1.88
C ARG A 8 12.24 -5.64 2.69
N LEU A 9 12.60 -4.39 2.42
CA LEU A 9 13.65 -3.68 3.12
C LEU A 9 13.44 -3.63 4.65
N ILE A 10 12.18 -3.50 5.09
CA ILE A 10 11.82 -3.34 6.51
C ILE A 10 11.34 -4.65 7.15
N GLU A 11 11.26 -5.75 6.40
CA GLU A 11 10.78 -7.04 6.91
C GLU A 11 11.88 -7.83 7.64
N ILE A 12 11.62 -8.24 8.88
CA ILE A 12 12.47 -9.18 9.62
C ILE A 12 11.87 -10.57 9.56
N ARG A 13 12.56 -11.47 8.85
CA ARG A 13 12.24 -12.91 8.75
C ARG A 13 10.76 -13.19 8.41
N TYR A 14 10.10 -12.31 7.67
CA TYR A 14 8.67 -12.40 7.34
C TYR A 14 7.73 -12.46 8.58
N ARG A 15 8.15 -11.90 9.72
CA ARG A 15 7.37 -11.94 10.98
C ARG A 15 6.91 -10.58 11.44
N TYR A 16 7.79 -9.59 11.41
CA TYR A 16 7.49 -8.23 11.83
C TYR A 16 8.26 -7.23 10.97
N CYS A 17 7.90 -5.96 11.07
CA CYS A 17 8.59 -4.87 10.39
C CYS A 17 9.36 -4.01 11.40
N GLU A 18 10.58 -3.58 11.06
CA GLU A 18 11.36 -2.65 11.91
C GLU A 18 10.80 -1.22 11.86
N MET A 19 10.01 -0.92 10.83
CA MET A 19 9.33 0.34 10.63
C MET A 19 7.85 0.09 10.36
N SER A 20 7.00 1.02 10.79
CA SER A 20 5.60 1.05 10.39
C SER A 20 5.47 1.37 8.90
N VAL A 21 4.30 1.08 8.32
CA VAL A 21 4.02 1.40 6.90
C VAL A 21 4.09 2.90 6.62
N PRO A 22 3.51 3.79 7.46
CA PRO A 22 3.67 5.24 7.27
C PRO A 22 5.13 5.70 7.27
N GLU A 23 5.93 5.26 8.25
CA GLU A 23 7.35 5.63 8.33
C GLU A 23 8.12 5.15 7.10
N PHE A 24 7.80 3.97 6.57
CA PHE A 24 8.40 3.45 5.35
C PHE A 24 8.04 4.26 4.11
N MET A 25 6.78 4.71 3.99
CA MET A 25 6.36 5.59 2.89
C MET A 25 7.09 6.93 2.94
N GLU A 26 7.18 7.55 4.13
CA GLU A 26 7.96 8.78 4.30
C GLU A 26 9.44 8.58 3.96
N PHE A 27 10.02 7.44 4.37
CA PHE A 27 11.39 7.10 4.04
C PHE A 27 11.60 6.95 2.52
N ALA A 28 10.70 6.22 1.84
CA ALA A 28 10.76 6.04 0.39
C ALA A 28 10.71 7.39 -0.35
N GLN A 29 9.80 8.28 0.08
CA GLN A 29 9.70 9.64 -0.45
C GLN A 29 10.99 10.45 -0.23
N LYS A 30 11.56 10.42 0.98
CA LYS A 30 12.82 11.11 1.30
C LYS A 30 14.00 10.60 0.48
N CYS A 31 13.99 9.32 0.11
CA CYS A 31 14.98 8.71 -0.77
C CYS A 31 14.74 8.96 -2.27
N GLY A 32 13.65 9.64 -2.65
CA GLY A 32 13.34 9.98 -4.04
C GLY A 32 12.67 8.86 -4.85
N TYR A 33 12.11 7.83 -4.19
CA TYR A 33 11.30 6.84 -4.87
C TYR A 33 9.92 7.41 -5.23
N GLU A 34 9.33 6.88 -6.30
CA GLU A 34 8.03 7.34 -6.83
C GLU A 34 6.90 6.36 -6.50
N ALA A 35 7.25 5.20 -5.95
CA ALA A 35 6.31 4.17 -5.56
C ALA A 35 6.83 3.30 -4.42
N VAL A 36 5.92 2.58 -3.77
CA VAL A 36 6.24 1.52 -2.82
C VAL A 36 5.53 0.22 -3.19
N GLU A 37 6.20 -0.90 -2.94
CA GLU A 37 5.59 -2.23 -2.93
C GLU A 37 5.32 -2.64 -1.48
N LEU A 38 4.06 -2.95 -1.15
CA LEU A 38 3.65 -3.42 0.16
C LEU A 38 3.42 -4.94 0.14
N ARG A 39 3.68 -5.61 1.25
CA ARG A 39 3.62 -7.08 1.36
C ARG A 39 2.74 -7.49 2.53
N ALA A 40 2.49 -8.80 2.65
CA ALA A 40 1.53 -9.34 3.61
C ALA A 40 1.88 -9.08 5.09
N THR A 41 3.15 -8.80 5.42
CA THR A 41 3.56 -8.43 6.78
C THR A 41 3.36 -6.95 7.09
N GLN A 42 3.21 -6.10 6.06
CA GLN A 42 2.86 -4.68 6.22
C GLN A 42 1.35 -4.46 6.22
N ILE A 43 0.63 -5.18 5.35
CA ILE A 43 -0.82 -5.09 5.20
C ILE A 43 -1.40 -6.49 5.44
N THR A 44 -1.85 -6.72 6.67
CA THR A 44 -2.41 -8.01 7.11
C THR A 44 -3.86 -8.19 6.65
N ASP A 45 -4.43 -9.37 6.85
CA ASP A 45 -5.85 -9.64 6.56
C ASP A 45 -6.83 -8.98 7.55
N GLU A 46 -6.29 -8.37 8.61
CA GLU A 46 -7.06 -7.63 9.61
C GLU A 46 -7.27 -6.16 9.23
N VAL A 47 -6.55 -5.66 8.21
CA VAL A 47 -6.69 -4.27 7.76
C VAL A 47 -8.15 -3.98 7.43
N THR A 48 -8.64 -2.88 7.97
CA THR A 48 -10.00 -2.37 7.73
C THR A 48 -10.03 -1.48 6.48
N LEU A 49 -11.23 -1.20 5.97
CA LEU A 49 -11.38 -0.22 4.88
C LEU A 49 -10.92 1.17 5.30
N GLU A 50 -11.18 1.58 6.55
CA GLU A 50 -10.77 2.89 7.06
C GLU A 50 -9.25 3.03 7.10
N GLU A 51 -8.54 2.00 7.58
CA GLU A 51 -7.07 1.96 7.57
C GLU A 51 -6.52 1.95 6.15
N ALA A 52 -7.12 1.18 5.24
CA ALA A 52 -6.76 1.18 3.83
C ALA A 52 -6.89 2.58 3.21
N SER A 53 -8.00 3.28 3.43
CA SER A 53 -8.19 4.66 2.93
C SER A 53 -7.21 5.65 3.56
N LYS A 54 -6.85 5.49 4.85
CA LYS A 54 -5.81 6.32 5.49
C LYS A 54 -4.44 6.12 4.84
N LEU A 55 -4.06 4.88 4.53
CA LEU A 55 -2.80 4.56 3.85
C LEU A 55 -2.78 5.08 2.41
N ARG A 56 -3.90 4.95 1.68
CA ARG A 56 -4.04 5.54 0.34
C ARG A 56 -3.86 7.06 0.37
N LYS A 57 -4.57 7.73 1.28
CA LYS A 57 -4.45 9.19 1.46
C LYS A 57 -3.01 9.60 1.76
N LEU A 58 -2.33 8.89 2.66
CA LEU A 58 -0.93 9.17 2.97
C LEU A 58 -0.04 9.03 1.74
N ALA A 59 -0.21 7.96 0.96
CA ALA A 59 0.54 7.78 -0.27
C ALA A 59 0.25 8.90 -1.29
N ASP A 60 -0.99 9.39 -1.38
CA ASP A 60 -1.35 10.55 -2.21
C ASP A 60 -0.68 11.84 -1.72
N ASP A 61 -0.74 12.11 -0.41
CA ASP A 61 -0.13 13.29 0.22
C ASP A 61 1.42 13.29 0.03
N LEU A 62 2.04 12.11 -0.06
CA LEU A 62 3.47 11.94 -0.32
C LEU A 62 3.83 11.88 -1.82
N GLY A 63 2.84 11.87 -2.72
CA GLY A 63 3.06 11.73 -4.16
C GLY A 63 3.55 10.34 -4.59
N LEU A 64 3.30 9.30 -3.79
CA LEU A 64 3.73 7.92 -4.01
C LEU A 64 2.63 7.08 -4.68
N GLU A 65 3.03 6.28 -5.67
CA GLU A 65 2.19 5.16 -6.11
C GLU A 65 2.36 3.94 -5.20
N VAL A 66 1.37 3.06 -5.19
CA VAL A 66 1.48 1.73 -4.58
C VAL A 66 1.48 0.72 -5.71
N SER A 67 2.64 0.11 -6.01
CA SER A 67 2.83 -0.65 -7.24
C SER A 67 2.40 -2.11 -7.14
N CYS A 68 2.34 -2.68 -5.95
CA CYS A 68 1.90 -4.05 -5.71
C CYS A 68 1.55 -4.22 -4.22
N ILE A 69 0.53 -5.03 -3.97
CA ILE A 69 0.17 -5.51 -2.64
C ILE A 69 0.00 -7.02 -2.75
N THR A 70 0.66 -7.78 -1.87
CA THR A 70 0.43 -9.23 -1.78
C THR A 70 -0.68 -9.50 -0.76
N PRO A 71 -1.94 -9.69 -1.17
CA PRO A 71 -3.02 -9.89 -0.22
C PRO A 71 -2.94 -11.28 0.43
N PRO A 72 -2.85 -11.40 1.77
CA PRO A 72 -2.97 -12.68 2.44
C PRO A 72 -4.40 -13.26 2.34
N LYS A 73 -4.50 -14.59 2.21
CA LYS A 73 -5.75 -15.37 2.40
C LYS A 73 -6.94 -14.96 1.50
N ILE A 74 -6.71 -14.72 0.21
CA ILE A 74 -7.80 -14.54 -0.76
C ILE A 74 -8.47 -15.89 -1.08
N SER A 75 -9.80 -15.94 -0.91
CA SER A 75 -10.67 -17.08 -1.26
C SER A 75 -11.56 -16.75 -2.47
N ASN A 76 -12.11 -17.76 -3.13
CA ASN A 76 -13.07 -17.59 -4.24
C ASN A 76 -14.52 -17.56 -3.74
N ASP A 77 -14.78 -16.71 -2.75
CA ASP A 77 -16.10 -16.48 -2.15
C ASP A 77 -16.30 -14.98 -1.86
N GLU A 78 -17.49 -14.61 -1.39
CA GLU A 78 -17.81 -13.22 -1.06
C GLU A 78 -16.83 -12.64 -0.02
N THR A 79 -16.36 -13.46 0.93
CA THR A 79 -15.39 -13.03 1.94
C THR A 79 -14.05 -12.65 1.29
N GLY A 80 -13.58 -13.46 0.34
CA GLY A 80 -12.39 -13.17 -0.45
C GLY A 80 -12.54 -11.92 -1.32
N LEU A 81 -13.73 -11.70 -1.90
CA LEU A 81 -14.02 -10.49 -2.67
C LEU A 81 -13.97 -9.22 -1.79
N GLN A 82 -14.58 -9.26 -0.60
CA GLN A 82 -14.54 -8.15 0.35
C GLN A 82 -13.11 -7.86 0.82
N ARG A 83 -12.28 -8.90 1.01
CA ARG A 83 -10.85 -8.72 1.29
C ARG A 83 -10.14 -8.02 0.12
N LEU A 84 -10.33 -8.52 -1.10
CA LEU A 84 -9.71 -7.95 -2.30
C LEU A 84 -10.03 -6.46 -2.47
N ARG A 85 -11.26 -6.03 -2.16
CA ARG A 85 -11.66 -4.62 -2.21
C ARG A 85 -10.81 -3.71 -1.31
N ARG A 86 -10.40 -4.18 -0.12
CA ARG A 86 -9.56 -3.42 0.82
C ARG A 86 -8.17 -3.18 0.27
N PHE A 87 -7.57 -4.20 -0.35
CA PHE A 87 -6.28 -4.07 -1.02
C PHE A 87 -6.40 -3.21 -2.29
N GLY A 88 -7.52 -3.33 -3.01
CA GLY A 88 -7.86 -2.50 -4.15
C GLY A 88 -7.91 -1.01 -3.79
N GLU A 89 -8.48 -0.65 -2.64
CA GLU A 89 -8.53 0.73 -2.14
C GLU A 89 -7.14 1.35 -1.96
N ILE A 90 -6.21 0.60 -1.37
CA ILE A 90 -4.82 1.06 -1.17
C ILE A 90 -4.10 1.22 -2.52
N ALA A 91 -4.34 0.29 -3.46
CA ALA A 91 -3.71 0.29 -4.78
C ALA A 91 -4.38 1.24 -5.78
N ALA A 92 -5.59 1.74 -5.48
CA ALA A 92 -6.33 2.60 -6.37
C ALA A 92 -5.53 3.88 -6.65
N LYS A 93 -5.55 4.34 -7.89
CA LYS A 93 -5.12 5.71 -8.19
C LYS A 93 -6.30 6.64 -7.93
N PRO A 94 -6.08 7.85 -7.39
CA PRO A 94 -7.12 8.86 -7.39
C PRO A 94 -7.61 9.07 -8.84
N SER A 95 -8.92 9.05 -9.04
CA SER A 95 -9.52 9.43 -10.31
C SER A 95 -9.06 10.85 -10.64
N ARG A 96 -8.38 11.03 -11.78
CA ARG A 96 -8.08 12.37 -12.31
C ARG A 96 -9.39 13.02 -12.73
N SER A 97 -10.13 13.59 -11.80
CA SER A 97 -11.20 14.54 -12.07
C SER A 97 -10.69 15.93 -11.69
N GLY A 98 -10.36 16.75 -12.69
CA GLY A 98 -10.24 18.20 -12.49
C GLY A 98 -8.86 18.85 -12.69
N LEU A 99 -8.10 18.45 -13.72
CA LEU A 99 -7.07 19.33 -14.29
C LEU A 99 -7.40 19.56 -15.76
N GLU A 100 -8.46 20.33 -15.99
CA GLU A 100 -8.56 21.15 -17.19
C GLU A 100 -8.13 22.57 -16.79
N THR A 101 -7.11 23.05 -17.50
CA THR A 101 -6.52 24.38 -17.44
C THR A 101 -7.49 25.49 -17.76
#